data_AF-A0A2V1E750-F1
#
_entry.id   AF-A0A2V1E750-F1
#
_cell.length_a   1.000
_cell.length_b   1.000
_cell.length_c   1.000
_cell.angle_alpha   90.00
_cell.angle_beta   90.00
_cell.angle_gamma   90.00
#
_symmetry.space_group_name_H-M   'P 1'
#
loop_
_entity.id
_entity.type
_entity.pdbx_description
1 polymer ?
#
loop_
_entity_poly.entity_id
_entity_poly.type
_entity_poly.pdbx_seq_one_letter_code
_entity_poly.pdbx_strand_id
1 'polypeptide(L)'
;MQFFTTITLLATAGVAFSSPLEARANTCFDGRAPVCLFATNPNIGRIDKSSAITAIEQACNKLPTCVLGTSYSPVQGRIPGYTATLTVGKQCAGVTNWSLSTCTALFLESIDAKCGGPSDTYFYTGYTRSVCDDTFVSFNLGG
;
A
#
# COMPACT_ATOMS: atom_id res chain seq x y z
N MET A 1 55.79 32.63 -13.56
CA MET A 1 54.48 32.74 -12.91
C MET A 1 53.74 31.44 -13.18
N GLN A 2 53.58 30.57 -12.19
CA GLN A 2 52.78 29.35 -12.29
C GLN A 2 51.84 29.33 -11.08
N PHE A 3 50.55 29.48 -11.35
CA PHE A 3 49.48 29.40 -10.36
C PHE A 3 48.94 27.97 -10.38
N PHE A 4 49.03 27.27 -9.24
CA PHE A 4 48.35 26.00 -9.04
C PHE A 4 46.95 26.28 -8.49
N THR A 5 45.92 25.84 -9.22
CA THR A 5 44.52 25.96 -8.82
C THR A 5 44.04 24.59 -8.32
N THR A 6 43.92 24.43 -7.01
CA THR A 6 43.33 23.25 -6.37
C THR A 6 41.81 23.38 -6.38
N ILE A 7 41.13 22.46 -7.08
CA ILE A 7 39.67 22.38 -7.13
C ILE A 7 39.21 21.44 -6.00
N THR A 8 38.54 22.01 -4.99
CA THR A 8 37.92 21.27 -3.89
C THR A 8 36.54 20.79 -4.32
N LEU A 9 36.37 19.50 -4.63
CA LEU A 9 35.04 18.90 -4.81
C LEU A 9 34.37 18.73 -3.43
N LEU A 10 33.32 19.51 -3.17
CA LEU A 10 32.39 19.23 -2.08
C LEU A 10 31.47 18.08 -2.49
N ALA A 11 31.66 16.90 -1.89
CA ALA A 11 30.69 15.82 -1.94
C ALA A 11 29.51 16.16 -1.01
N THR A 12 28.38 16.57 -1.58
CA THR A 12 27.10 16.63 -0.88
C THR A 12 26.62 15.20 -0.63
N ALA A 13 26.86 14.69 0.57
CA ALA A 13 26.23 13.47 1.05
C ALA A 13 24.71 13.71 1.15
N GLY A 14 23.95 13.10 0.25
CA GLY A 14 22.51 13.05 0.34
C GLY A 14 22.12 12.23 1.56
N VAL A 15 21.53 12.88 2.55
CA VAL A 15 20.86 12.21 3.68
C VAL A 15 19.64 11.47 3.13
N ALA A 16 19.77 10.14 3.02
CA ALA A 16 18.63 9.27 2.79
C ALA A 16 17.76 9.29 4.06
N PHE A 17 16.61 9.95 3.98
CA PHE A 17 15.57 9.85 5.00
C PHE A 17 14.95 8.45 4.90
N SER A 18 15.50 7.50 5.64
CA SER A 18 14.80 6.28 5.99
C SER A 18 13.70 6.65 6.98
N SER A 19 12.56 7.09 6.46
CA SER A 19 11.34 7.19 7.27
C SER A 19 11.09 5.81 7.87
N PRO A 20 11.11 5.66 9.21
CA PRO A 20 10.69 4.39 9.80
C PRO A 20 9.27 4.13 9.30
N LEU A 21 9.03 2.94 8.74
CA LEU A 21 7.65 2.46 8.55
C LEU A 21 7.00 2.57 9.94
N GLU A 22 6.11 3.54 10.12
CA GLU A 22 5.35 3.67 11.36
C GLU A 22 4.64 2.32 11.56
N ALA A 23 5.07 1.61 12.60
CA ALA A 23 4.42 0.38 13.01
C ALA A 23 2.96 0.74 13.31
N ARG A 24 2.05 0.30 12.42
CA ARG A 24 0.64 0.58 12.63
C ARG A 24 0.17 -0.21 13.83
N ALA A 25 -0.40 0.48 14.79
CA ALA A 25 -1.23 -0.13 15.83
C ALA A 25 -2.60 -0.57 15.27
N ASN A 26 -2.70 -0.93 13.99
CA ASN A 26 -3.96 -1.25 13.34
C ASN A 26 -4.38 -2.70 13.68
N THR A 27 -4.95 -2.85 14.87
CA THR A 27 -5.54 -4.11 15.34
C THR A 27 -6.80 -4.52 14.57
N CYS A 28 -7.33 -3.64 13.70
CA CYS A 28 -8.59 -3.87 13.01
C CYS A 28 -8.55 -4.97 11.95
N PHE A 29 -7.36 -5.29 11.43
CA PHE A 29 -7.15 -6.38 10.48
C PHE A 29 -6.50 -7.61 11.11
N ASP A 30 -6.16 -7.58 12.40
CA ASP A 30 -5.44 -8.68 13.08
C ASP A 30 -6.34 -9.87 13.39
N GLY A 31 -7.66 -9.67 13.47
CA GLY A 31 -8.63 -10.73 13.78
C GLY A 31 -9.10 -11.56 12.59
N ARG A 32 -8.75 -11.20 11.34
CA ARG A 32 -9.24 -11.89 10.14
C ARG A 32 -8.15 -12.10 9.11
N ALA A 33 -7.93 -13.36 8.74
CA ALA A 33 -7.11 -13.70 7.58
C ALA A 33 -7.79 -13.14 6.31
N PRO A 34 -7.04 -12.50 5.39
CA PRO A 34 -7.58 -12.14 4.10
C PRO A 34 -7.96 -13.38 3.30
N VAL A 35 -8.88 -13.19 2.36
CA VAL A 35 -9.11 -14.17 1.31
C VAL A 35 -8.02 -13.98 0.25
N CYS A 36 -7.17 -14.99 0.11
CA CYS A 36 -6.05 -14.99 -0.80
C CYS A 36 -6.39 -15.77 -2.07
N LEU A 37 -6.44 -15.10 -3.22
CA LEU A 37 -6.82 -15.75 -4.48
C LEU A 37 -5.70 -16.63 -5.05
N PHE A 38 -4.45 -16.45 -4.59
CA PHE A 38 -3.36 -17.35 -4.94
C PHE A 38 -3.59 -18.77 -4.44
N ALA A 39 -4.13 -18.93 -3.23
CA ALA A 39 -4.42 -20.25 -2.68
C ALA A 39 -5.45 -21.01 -3.50
N THR A 40 -6.34 -20.31 -4.22
CA THR A 40 -7.37 -20.92 -5.06
C THR A 40 -6.91 -21.12 -6.51
N ASN A 41 -6.04 -20.26 -7.03
CA ASN A 41 -5.45 -20.46 -8.36
C ASN A 41 -4.07 -19.79 -8.49
N PRO A 42 -2.98 -20.57 -8.58
CA PRO A 42 -1.61 -20.06 -8.58
C PRO A 42 -1.25 -19.22 -9.83
N ASN A 43 -2.04 -19.29 -10.90
CA ASN A 43 -1.82 -18.54 -12.14
C ASN A 43 -2.44 -17.14 -12.13
N ILE A 44 -3.41 -16.87 -11.24
CA ILE A 44 -4.07 -15.57 -11.13
C ILE A 44 -3.78 -14.85 -9.81
N GLY A 45 -3.08 -15.53 -8.91
CA GLY A 45 -2.85 -15.09 -7.55
C GLY A 45 -1.72 -14.10 -7.32
N ARG A 46 -0.93 -13.80 -8.35
CA ARG A 46 0.25 -12.94 -8.26
C ARG A 46 0.41 -12.09 -9.51
N ILE A 47 0.86 -10.86 -9.33
CA ILE A 47 1.20 -9.92 -10.40
C ILE A 47 2.53 -9.26 -10.06
N ASP A 48 3.22 -8.70 -11.05
CA ASP A 48 4.34 -7.79 -10.83
C ASP A 48 4.00 -6.72 -9.77
N LYS A 49 4.87 -6.60 -8.77
CA LYS A 49 4.65 -5.73 -7.62
C LYS A 49 4.59 -4.26 -7.99
N SER A 50 5.41 -3.80 -8.92
CA SER A 50 5.42 -2.39 -9.35
C SER A 50 4.11 -1.99 -10.04
N SER A 51 3.55 -2.91 -10.83
CA SER A 51 2.25 -2.76 -11.48
C SER A 51 1.12 -2.71 -10.44
N ALA A 52 1.13 -3.61 -9.45
CA ALA A 52 0.16 -3.59 -8.37
C ALA A 52 0.23 -2.29 -7.55
N ILE A 53 1.44 -1.84 -7.19
CA ILE A 53 1.65 -0.57 -6.48
C ILE A 53 1.06 0.59 -7.28
N THR A 54 1.23 0.62 -8.61
CA THR A 54 0.63 1.65 -9.46
C THR A 54 -0.90 1.71 -9.32
N ALA A 55 -1.60 0.58 -9.40
CA ALA A 55 -3.04 0.54 -9.20
C ALA A 55 -3.45 0.93 -7.77
N ILE A 56 -2.69 0.50 -6.76
CA ILE A 56 -2.94 0.84 -5.36
C ILE A 56 -2.80 2.36 -5.14
N GLU A 57 -1.72 2.95 -5.62
CA GLU A 57 -1.48 4.39 -5.52
C GLU A 57 -2.56 5.19 -6.25
N GLN A 58 -3.02 4.74 -7.41
CA GLN A 58 -4.17 5.35 -8.10
C GLN A 58 -5.45 5.33 -7.25
N ALA A 59 -5.72 4.24 -6.52
CA ALA A 59 -6.86 4.17 -5.61
C ALA A 59 -6.66 5.11 -4.41
N CYS A 60 -5.48 5.07 -3.80
CA CYS A 60 -5.12 5.87 -2.64
C CYS A 60 -5.11 7.38 -2.91
N ASN A 61 -4.67 7.82 -4.09
CA ASN A 61 -4.69 9.23 -4.49
C ASN A 61 -6.11 9.81 -4.62
N LYS A 62 -7.14 8.97 -4.80
CA LYS A 62 -8.55 9.40 -4.80
C LYS A 62 -9.08 9.66 -3.38
N LEU A 63 -8.34 9.27 -2.35
CA LEU A 63 -8.65 9.51 -0.95
C LEU A 63 -7.39 10.06 -0.23
N PRO A 64 -7.02 11.33 -0.48
CA PRO A 64 -5.79 11.90 0.08
C PRO A 64 -5.85 12.13 1.59
N THR A 65 -7.06 12.19 2.16
CA THR A 65 -7.29 12.44 3.59
C THR A 65 -8.34 11.47 4.13
N CYS A 66 -8.20 11.07 5.39
CA CYS A 66 -9.25 10.37 6.12
C CYS A 66 -9.60 11.12 7.42
N VAL A 67 -10.90 11.31 7.64
CA VAL A 67 -11.48 11.99 8.80
C VAL A 67 -12.31 10.98 9.58
N LEU A 68 -11.97 10.80 10.86
CA LEU A 68 -12.68 9.87 11.73
C LEU A 68 -14.19 10.19 11.79
N GLY A 69 -15.01 9.14 11.79
CA GLY A 69 -16.47 9.22 11.76
C GLY A 69 -17.07 9.42 10.37
N THR A 70 -16.26 9.71 9.35
CA THR A 70 -16.73 9.90 7.96
C THR A 70 -16.84 8.56 7.23
N SER A 71 -17.87 8.42 6.40
CA SER A 71 -18.01 7.29 5.49
C SER A 71 -17.62 7.70 4.08
N TYR A 72 -16.78 6.90 3.44
CA TYR A 72 -16.27 7.17 2.10
C TYR A 72 -16.90 6.22 1.08
N SER A 73 -17.15 6.73 -0.13
CA SER A 73 -17.49 5.85 -1.25
C SER A 73 -16.26 5.01 -1.65
N PRO A 74 -16.44 3.79 -2.16
CA PRO A 74 -15.33 2.99 -2.65
C PRO A 74 -14.54 3.73 -3.73
N VAL A 75 -13.22 3.75 -3.61
CA VAL A 75 -12.30 4.27 -4.62
C VAL A 75 -11.51 3.13 -5.26
N GLN A 76 -11.18 3.31 -6.54
CA GLN A 76 -10.53 2.27 -7.34
C GLN A 76 -9.33 2.81 -8.11
N GLY A 77 -8.32 1.98 -8.27
CA GLY A 77 -7.22 2.17 -9.23
C GLY A 77 -7.07 0.92 -10.08
N ARG A 78 -6.65 1.08 -11.33
CA ARG A 78 -6.73 0.01 -12.33
C ARG A 78 -5.46 -0.09 -13.15
N ILE A 79 -5.11 -1.32 -13.47
CA ILE A 79 -4.10 -1.70 -14.45
C ILE A 79 -4.72 -2.81 -15.32
N PRO A 80 -4.13 -3.16 -16.47
CA PRO A 80 -4.66 -4.22 -17.32
C PRO A 80 -4.91 -5.53 -16.54
N GLY A 81 -6.17 -5.97 -16.49
CA GLY A 81 -6.61 -7.20 -15.83
C GLY A 81 -6.89 -7.11 -14.34
N TYR A 82 -6.48 -6.04 -13.64
CA TYR A 82 -6.55 -5.96 -12.18
C TYR A 82 -7.07 -4.62 -11.67
N THR A 83 -7.79 -4.68 -10.54
CA THR A 83 -8.35 -3.52 -9.86
C THR A 83 -7.97 -3.54 -8.39
N ALA A 84 -7.39 -2.45 -7.91
CA ALA A 84 -7.26 -2.12 -6.51
C ALA A 84 -8.53 -1.37 -6.05
N THR A 85 -9.21 -1.86 -5.03
CA THR A 85 -10.38 -1.21 -4.42
C THR A 85 -10.11 -0.92 -2.95
N LEU A 86 -10.42 0.30 -2.54
CA LEU A 86 -10.37 0.75 -1.15
C LEU A 86 -11.75 1.31 -0.76
N THR A 87 -12.28 0.87 0.37
CA THR A 87 -13.38 1.54 1.07
C THR A 87 -12.91 1.82 2.48
N VAL A 88 -12.82 3.09 2.87
CA VAL A 88 -12.34 3.45 4.21
C VAL A 88 -13.51 3.54 5.19
N GLY A 89 -13.33 2.82 6.29
CA GLY A 89 -14.22 2.78 7.43
C GLY A 89 -14.16 4.02 8.30
N LYS A 90 -15.03 4.09 9.31
CA LYS A 90 -15.15 5.26 10.18
C LYS A 90 -13.92 5.51 11.05
N GLN A 91 -13.02 4.54 11.20
CA GLN A 91 -11.81 4.67 12.00
C GLN A 91 -10.54 4.79 11.13
N CYS A 92 -10.68 5.09 9.84
CA CYS A 92 -9.54 5.26 8.95
C CYS A 92 -8.61 4.05 8.95
N ALA A 93 -9.17 2.84 9.02
CA ALA A 93 -8.39 1.61 9.17
C ALA A 93 -7.51 1.61 10.44
N GLY A 94 -7.95 2.25 11.52
CA GLY A 94 -7.15 2.39 12.76
C GLY A 94 -5.92 3.27 12.63
N VAL A 95 -5.80 4.10 11.58
CA VAL A 95 -4.64 4.97 11.37
C VAL A 95 -4.94 6.41 11.74
N THR A 96 -4.01 7.04 12.47
CA THR A 96 -4.07 8.44 12.88
C THR A 96 -3.63 9.41 11.78
N ASN A 97 -2.54 9.08 11.07
CA ASN A 97 -1.97 9.90 10.01
C ASN A 97 -2.24 9.27 8.63
N TRP A 98 -3.36 9.65 8.02
CA TRP A 98 -3.68 9.19 6.67
C TRP A 98 -2.82 9.90 5.62
N SER A 99 -2.25 9.14 4.70
CA SER A 99 -1.40 9.62 3.60
C SER A 99 -1.37 8.59 2.47
N LEU A 100 -0.75 8.93 1.33
CA LEU A 100 -0.55 7.97 0.24
C LEU A 100 0.27 6.76 0.69
N SER A 101 1.42 6.98 1.34
CA SER A 101 2.26 5.89 1.86
C SER A 101 1.50 5.07 2.90
N THR A 102 0.70 5.73 3.73
CA THR A 102 -0.16 5.07 4.70
C THR A 102 -1.20 4.20 3.98
N CYS A 103 -1.84 4.69 2.95
CA CYS A 103 -2.82 3.89 2.22
C CYS A 103 -2.15 2.70 1.50
N THR A 104 -1.02 2.90 0.83
CA THR A 104 -0.29 1.83 0.12
C THR A 104 0.18 0.73 1.07
N ALA A 105 0.74 1.09 2.22
CA ALA A 105 1.18 0.11 3.21
C ALA A 105 0.00 -0.69 3.80
N LEU A 106 -1.22 -0.14 3.85
CA LEU A 106 -2.40 -0.92 4.25
C LEU A 106 -2.64 -2.11 3.30
N PHE A 107 -2.46 -1.94 1.99
CA PHE A 107 -2.58 -3.04 1.03
C PHE A 107 -1.45 -4.07 1.18
N LEU A 108 -0.21 -3.60 1.36
CA LEU A 108 0.95 -4.46 1.56
C LEU A 108 0.81 -5.33 2.82
N GLU A 109 0.41 -4.72 3.94
CA GLU A 109 0.28 -5.40 5.23
C GLU A 109 -0.95 -6.32 5.29
N SER A 110 -2.08 -5.87 4.73
CA SER A 110 -3.36 -6.58 4.88
C SER A 110 -3.58 -7.67 3.85
N ILE A 111 -2.93 -7.57 2.68
CA ILE A 111 -3.08 -8.54 1.58
C ILE A 111 -1.73 -9.22 1.31
N ASP A 112 -0.73 -8.49 0.83
CA ASP A 112 0.52 -9.08 0.31
C ASP A 112 1.24 -9.94 1.36
N ALA A 113 1.54 -9.32 2.50
CA ALA A 113 2.24 -9.96 3.62
C ALA A 113 1.48 -11.18 4.17
N LYS A 114 0.14 -11.17 4.11
CA LYS A 114 -0.71 -12.24 4.65
C LYS A 114 -1.03 -13.35 3.63
N CYS A 115 -0.97 -13.06 2.32
CA CYS A 115 -1.34 -14.00 1.27
C CYS A 115 -0.19 -14.79 0.65
N GLY A 116 1.04 -14.29 0.75
CA GLY A 116 2.23 -15.04 0.36
C GLY A 116 3.53 -14.52 0.95
N GLY A 117 3.46 -13.51 1.82
CA GLY A 117 4.62 -12.85 2.41
C GLY A 117 5.18 -11.75 1.51
N PRO A 118 6.00 -10.84 2.06
CA PRO A 118 6.61 -9.77 1.28
C PRO A 118 7.57 -10.38 0.25
N SER A 119 7.14 -10.43 -1.01
CA SER A 119 8.01 -10.69 -2.15
C SER A 119 8.46 -9.36 -2.72
N ASP A 120 9.70 -9.24 -3.16
CA ASP A 120 10.15 -8.04 -3.89
C ASP A 120 9.66 -8.03 -5.34
N THR A 121 9.25 -9.19 -5.86
CA THR A 121 8.88 -9.37 -7.28
C THR A 121 7.38 -9.33 -7.49
N TYR A 122 6.62 -9.97 -6.60
CA TYR A 122 5.20 -10.17 -6.80
C TYR A 122 4.38 -9.52 -5.71
N PHE A 123 3.19 -9.04 -6.08
CA PHE A 123 2.12 -8.72 -5.16
C PHE A 123 1.05 -9.81 -5.23
N TYR A 124 0.64 -10.35 -4.08
CA TYR A 124 -0.40 -11.37 -4.00
C TYR A 124 -1.80 -10.76 -4.00
N THR A 125 -2.69 -11.27 -4.86
CA THR A 125 -4.07 -10.80 -4.97
C THR A 125 -4.94 -11.36 -3.86
N GLY A 126 -5.91 -10.56 -3.41
CA GLY A 126 -6.82 -10.95 -2.35
C GLY A 126 -7.70 -9.80 -1.89
N TYR A 127 -8.44 -10.05 -0.80
CA TYR A 127 -9.25 -9.03 -0.17
C TYR A 127 -9.46 -9.32 1.31
N THR A 128 -9.70 -8.25 2.06
CA THR A 128 -10.09 -8.35 3.47
C THR A 128 -10.91 -7.15 3.90
N ARG A 129 -11.67 -7.34 4.97
CA ARG A 129 -12.44 -6.30 5.63
C ARG A 129 -12.05 -6.27 7.10
N SER A 130 -11.68 -5.08 7.56
CA SER A 130 -11.53 -4.72 8.97
C SER A 130 -12.75 -5.11 9.76
N VAL A 131 -12.53 -5.65 10.97
CA VAL A 131 -13.62 -5.98 11.90
C VAL A 131 -14.06 -4.79 12.76
N CYS A 132 -13.22 -3.77 12.90
CA CYS A 132 -13.47 -2.66 13.81
C CYS A 132 -14.28 -1.52 13.17
N ASP A 133 -14.10 -1.30 11.86
CA ASP A 133 -14.61 -0.10 11.19
C ASP A 133 -15.13 -0.33 9.76
N ASP A 134 -15.18 -1.60 9.33
CA ASP A 134 -15.59 -2.02 7.99
C ASP A 134 -14.70 -1.52 6.83
N THR A 135 -13.50 -0.99 7.12
CA THR A 135 -12.51 -0.71 6.05
C THR A 135 -12.29 -1.95 5.20
N PHE A 136 -12.47 -1.82 3.90
CA PHE A 136 -12.27 -2.89 2.93
C PHE A 136 -11.11 -2.57 1.99
N VAL A 137 -10.20 -3.52 1.85
CA VAL A 137 -9.09 -3.49 0.89
C VAL A 137 -9.15 -4.72 0.01
N SER A 138 -8.97 -4.51 -1.29
CA SER A 138 -9.03 -5.58 -2.28
C SER A 138 -8.12 -5.28 -3.45
N PHE A 139 -7.40 -6.30 -3.91
CA PHE A 139 -6.64 -6.28 -5.14
C PHE A 139 -6.92 -7.57 -5.90
N ASN A 140 -7.80 -7.49 -6.91
CA ASN A 140 -8.37 -8.67 -7.58
C ASN A 140 -8.50 -8.46 -9.10
N LEU A 141 -8.87 -9.53 -9.81
CA LEU A 141 -9.24 -9.47 -11.23
C LEU A 141 -10.47 -8.57 -11.45
N GLY A 142 -10.45 -7.77 -12.51
CA GLY A 142 -11.60 -6.93 -12.90
C GLY A 142 -11.24 -5.53 -13.39
N GLY A 143 -10.15 -5.41 -14.16
CA GLY A 143 -9.75 -4.15 -14.82
C GLY A 143 -10.69 -3.77 -15.95
#